data_AF-H0G842-F1
#
_entry.id   AF-H0G842-F1
#
_cell.length_a   1.000
_cell.length_b   1.000
_cell.length_c   1.000
_cell.angle_alpha   90.00
_cell.angle_beta   90.00
_cell.angle_gamma   90.00
#
_symmetry.space_group_name_H-M   'P 1'
#
loop_
_entity.id
_entity.type
_entity.pdbx_description
1 polymer ?
#
loop_
_entity_poly.entity_id
_entity_poly.type
_entity_poly.pdbx_seq_one_letter_code
_entity_poly.pdbx_strand_id
1 'polypeptide(L)'
;MLRELAVKGRRRVLPIFANAAMVIRMGTMNISLPDHLKSFVDEQVAGRGYGTSSEYIRELIRRDQDRLALRRLLLDGASSAPTKPVDAEYFTSLRDGVGGQRRK
;
A
#
# COMPACT_ATOMS: atom_id res chain seq x y z
N MET A 1 49.70 -15.80 -46.58
CA MET A 1 50.11 -15.62 -45.16
C MET A 1 49.80 -14.18 -44.79
N LEU A 2 49.01 -13.79 -43.81
CA LEU A 2 48.30 -14.42 -42.69
C LEU A 2 47.20 -13.42 -42.25
N ARG A 3 45.96 -13.92 -42.13
CA ARG A 3 45.00 -13.77 -40.99
C ARG A 3 44.65 -12.35 -40.47
N GLU A 4 43.37 -11.98 -40.50
CA GLU A 4 42.38 -12.12 -39.38
C GLU A 4 42.81 -11.31 -38.14
N LEU A 5 42.04 -10.34 -37.62
CA LEU A 5 40.85 -10.61 -36.80
C LEU A 5 39.99 -9.35 -36.61
N ALA A 6 38.68 -9.58 -36.68
CA ALA A 6 37.63 -8.65 -36.33
C ALA A 6 37.74 -8.17 -34.86
N VAL A 7 37.72 -6.85 -34.65
CA VAL A 7 37.49 -6.26 -33.33
C VAL A 7 35.99 -6.26 -33.05
N LYS A 8 35.52 -7.35 -32.45
CA LYS A 8 34.20 -7.48 -31.84
C LYS A 8 34.29 -7.07 -30.37
N GLY A 9 33.45 -6.12 -29.95
CA GLY A 9 32.96 -6.05 -28.58
C GLY A 9 33.48 -4.90 -27.70
N ARG A 10 32.60 -3.93 -27.47
CA ARG A 10 32.02 -3.69 -26.13
C ARG A 10 30.88 -2.68 -26.23
N ARG A 11 29.62 -3.16 -26.18
CA ARG A 11 28.51 -2.29 -25.76
C ARG A 11 28.80 -1.91 -24.32
N ARG A 12 28.92 -0.62 -24.02
CA ARG A 12 28.93 -0.14 -22.64
C ARG A 12 27.54 -0.41 -22.07
N VAL A 13 27.42 -1.50 -21.32
CA VAL A 13 26.28 -1.68 -20.42
C VAL A 13 26.54 -0.70 -19.27
N LEU A 14 25.85 0.45 -19.29
CA LEU A 14 25.76 1.30 -18.12
C LEU A 14 25.08 0.48 -17.01
N PRO A 15 25.69 0.38 -15.82
CA PRO A 15 25.05 -0.33 -14.72
C PRO A 15 23.78 0.44 -14.32
N ILE A 16 22.69 -0.31 -14.20
CA ILE A 16 21.38 0.18 -13.75
C ILE A 16 21.52 0.51 -12.25
N PHE A 17 22.05 1.69 -11.93
CA PHE A 17 22.10 2.22 -10.55
C PHE A 17 21.41 3.58 -10.43
N ALA A 18 20.48 3.89 -11.32
CA ALA A 18 19.49 4.94 -11.08
C ALA A 18 18.13 4.25 -10.93
N ASN A 19 17.93 3.64 -9.75
CA ASN A 19 16.59 3.44 -9.23
C ASN A 19 15.95 4.82 -9.30
N ALA A 20 14.95 4.99 -10.16
CA ALA A 20 14.19 6.22 -10.26
C ALA A 20 13.79 6.54 -8.83
N ALA A 21 14.42 7.56 -8.25
CA ALA A 21 14.03 8.06 -6.95
C ALA A 21 12.54 8.28 -7.09
N MET A 22 11.76 7.45 -6.40
CA MET A 22 10.36 7.72 -6.13
C MET A 22 10.43 8.97 -5.28
N VAL A 23 10.61 10.12 -5.95
CA VAL A 23 10.45 11.44 -5.38
C VAL A 23 9.02 11.37 -4.90
N ILE A 24 8.86 11.16 -3.59
CA ILE A 24 7.57 11.31 -2.94
C ILE A 24 7.27 12.79 -3.10
N ARG A 25 6.66 13.16 -4.23
CA ARG A 25 6.15 14.51 -4.45
C ARG A 25 5.01 14.67 -3.46
N MET A 26 5.32 15.26 -2.32
CA MET A 26 4.31 15.71 -1.38
C MET A 26 3.62 16.91 -2.01
N GLY A 27 2.36 16.73 -2.43
CA GLY A 27 1.50 17.85 -2.74
C GLY A 27 1.26 18.66 -1.47
N THR A 28 1.46 19.98 -1.52
CA THR A 28 1.10 20.87 -0.43
C THR A 28 -0.39 21.20 -0.51
N MET A 29 -1.05 21.27 0.66
CA MET A 29 -2.44 21.68 0.77
C MET A 29 -2.57 22.59 2.00
N ASN A 30 -3.00 23.83 1.79
CA ASN A 30 -3.23 24.79 2.87
C ASN A 30 -4.68 24.66 3.34
N ILE A 31 -4.88 24.54 4.65
CA ILE A 31 -6.20 24.35 5.26
C ILE A 31 -6.34 25.38 6.38
N SER A 32 -7.45 26.12 6.38
CA SER A 32 -7.81 27.01 7.50
C SER A 32 -8.75 26.26 8.44
N LEU A 33 -8.47 26.33 9.74
CA LEU A 33 -9.25 25.67 10.78
C LEU A 33 -9.74 26.72 11.79
N PRO A 34 -10.97 26.59 12.32
CA PRO A 34 -11.39 27.33 13.50
C PRO A 34 -10.46 27.04 14.70
N ASP A 35 -10.34 27.99 15.62
CA ASP A 35 -9.38 27.93 16.74
C ASP A 35 -9.48 26.66 17.58
N HIS A 36 -10.71 26.16 17.82
CA HIS A 36 -10.92 24.93 18.58
C HIS A 36 -10.33 23.69 17.86
N LEU A 37 -10.46 23.60 16.53
CA LEU A 37 -9.87 22.50 15.77
C LEU A 37 -8.35 22.64 15.69
N LYS A 38 -7.83 23.86 15.56
CA LYS A 38 -6.39 24.10 15.58
C LYS A 38 -5.79 23.63 16.92
N SER A 39 -6.39 24.04 18.03
CA SER A 39 -5.95 23.68 19.39
C SER A 39 -5.95 22.16 19.58
N PHE A 40 -7.01 21.48 19.14
CA PHE A 40 -7.08 20.03 19.17
C PHE A 40 -5.93 19.37 18.38
N VAL A 41 -5.64 19.86 17.16
CA VAL A 41 -4.53 19.34 16.35
C VAL A 41 -3.18 19.57 17.05
N ASP A 42 -2.97 20.75 17.64
CA ASP A 42 -1.74 21.07 18.37
C ASP A 42 -1.53 20.11 19.57
N GLU A 43 -2.59 19.78 20.31
CA GLU A 43 -2.55 18.79 21.39
C GLU A 43 -2.18 17.39 20.88
N GLN A 44 -2.70 16.98 19.72
CA GLN A 44 -2.33 15.68 19.13
C GLN A 44 -0.86 15.66 18.73
N VAL A 45 -0.36 16.76 18.17
CA VAL A 45 1.06 16.91 17.81
C VAL A 45 1.95 16.80 19.05
N ALA A 46 1.63 17.54 20.11
CA ALA A 46 2.40 17.51 21.36
C ALA A 46 2.34 16.16 22.08
N GLY A 47 1.17 15.52 22.12
CA GLY A 47 0.91 14.36 22.98
C GLY A 47 1.14 12.99 22.32
N ARG A 48 1.08 12.88 20.99
CA ARG A 48 1.11 11.59 20.28
C ARG A 48 2.32 11.39 19.37
N GLY A 49 3.33 12.26 19.47
CA GLY A 49 4.59 12.12 18.75
C GLY A 49 4.52 12.45 17.26
N TYR A 50 3.53 13.21 16.82
CA TYR A 50 3.55 13.78 15.47
C TYR A 50 4.51 14.98 15.47
N GLY A 51 5.31 15.14 14.41
CA GLY A 51 6.24 16.26 14.27
C GLY A 51 5.59 17.55 13.75
N THR A 52 4.45 17.44 13.06
CA THR A 52 3.73 18.60 12.50
C THR A 52 2.23 18.38 12.42
N SER A 53 1.45 19.47 12.36
CA SER A 53 0.00 19.43 12.08
C SER A 53 -0.29 18.72 10.76
N SER A 54 0.50 18.99 9.70
CA SER A 54 0.34 18.33 8.39
C SER A 54 0.56 16.82 8.45
N GLU A 55 1.38 16.33 9.38
CA GLU A 55 1.56 14.89 9.60
C GLU A 55 0.35 14.25 10.26
N TYR A 56 -0.16 14.88 11.32
CA TYR A 56 -1.38 14.43 11.97
C TYR A 56 -2.57 14.37 10.99
N ILE A 57 -2.74 15.42 10.18
CA ILE A 57 -3.82 15.47 9.19
C ILE A 57 -3.66 14.40 8.10
N ARG A 58 -2.43 14.15 7.61
CA ARG A 58 -2.17 13.06 6.65
C ARG A 58 -2.55 11.70 7.21
N GLU A 59 -2.21 11.45 8.47
CA GLU A 59 -2.57 10.20 9.14
C GLU A 59 -4.09 10.09 9.36
N LEU A 60 -4.76 11.19 9.72
CA LEU A 60 -6.20 11.21 9.85
C LEU A 60 -6.91 10.86 8.53
N ILE A 61 -6.41 11.39 7.41
CA ILE A 61 -6.93 11.08 6.06
C ILE A 61 -6.74 9.60 5.73
N ARG A 62 -5.59 9.00 6.03
CA ARG A 62 -5.36 7.55 5.80
C ARG A 62 -6.35 6.70 6.58
N ARG A 63 -6.55 7.01 7.86
CA ARG A 63 -7.54 6.30 8.69
C ARG A 63 -8.95 6.44 8.15
N ASP A 64 -9.30 7.60 7.60
CA ASP A 64 -10.60 7.79 6.95
C ASP A 64 -10.73 6.96 5.68
N GLN A 65 -9.69 6.92 4.84
CA GLN A 65 -9.64 6.05 3.66
C GLN A 65 -9.82 4.57 4.03
N ASP A 66 -9.15 4.10 5.08
CA ASP A 66 -9.29 2.72 5.56
C ASP A 66 -10.72 2.41 6.02
N ARG A 67 -11.36 3.35 6.75
CA ARG A 67 -12.76 3.20 7.17
C ARG A 67 -13.71 3.16 5.99
N LEU A 68 -13.51 4.01 4.99
CA LEU A 68 -14.32 4.03 3.77
C LEU A 68 -14.13 2.74 2.96
N ALA A 69 -12.90 2.24 2.86
CA ALA A 69 -12.60 0.96 2.22
C ALA A 69 -13.29 -0.21 2.93
N LEU A 70 -13.21 -0.28 4.26
CA LEU A 70 -13.89 -1.29 5.05
C LEU A 70 -15.42 -1.19 4.87
N ARG A 71 -15.98 0.02 4.95
CA ARG A 71 -17.41 0.25 4.75
C ARG A 71 -17.87 -0.27 3.39
N ARG A 72 -17.09 -0.01 2.33
CA ARG A 72 -17.39 -0.51 0.99
C ARG A 72 -17.41 -2.04 0.97
N LEU A 73 -16.41 -2.70 1.52
CA LEU A 73 -16.35 -4.17 1.57
C LEU A 73 -17.54 -4.78 2.32
N LEU A 74 -17.97 -4.15 3.42
CA LEU A 74 -19.14 -4.60 4.18
C LEU A 74 -20.44 -4.47 3.36
N LEU A 75 -20.60 -3.37 2.62
CA LEU A 75 -21.76 -3.17 1.74
C LEU A 75 -21.75 -4.13 0.55
N ASP A 76 -20.59 -4.37 -0.05
CA ASP A 76 -20.42 -5.33 -1.14
C ASP A 76 -20.75 -6.75 -0.65
N GLY A 77 -20.28 -7.12 0.55
CA GLY A 77 -20.59 -8.40 1.20
C GLY A 77 -22.08 -8.55 1.55
N ALA A 78 -22.69 -7.51 2.12
CA ALA A 78 -24.12 -7.52 2.45
C ALA A 78 -25.03 -7.59 1.22
N SER A 79 -24.58 -7.06 0.08
CA SER A 79 -25.29 -7.11 -1.19
C SER A 79 -25.04 -8.40 -1.99
N SER A 80 -24.12 -9.24 -1.53
CA SER A 80 -23.78 -10.50 -2.20
C SER A 80 -24.85 -11.57 -1.97
N ALA A 81 -24.92 -12.55 -2.87
CA ALA A 81 -25.85 -13.66 -2.72
C ALA A 81 -25.50 -14.47 -1.45
N PRO A 82 -26.49 -14.88 -0.64
CA PRO A 82 -26.24 -15.72 0.53
C PRO A 82 -25.51 -17.00 0.14
N THR A 83 -24.48 -17.35 0.91
CA THR A 83 -23.78 -18.63 0.74
C THR A 83 -24.50 -19.73 1.51
N LYS A 84 -24.17 -20.99 1.22
CA LYS A 84 -24.50 -22.08 2.13
C LYS A 84 -23.84 -21.84 3.50
N PRO A 85 -24.41 -22.37 4.60
CA PRO A 85 -23.77 -22.32 5.91
C PRO A 85 -22.32 -22.81 5.81
N VAL A 86 -21.41 -22.04 6.39
CA VAL A 86 -20.00 -22.37 6.44
C VAL A 86 -19.77 -23.23 7.68
N ASP A 87 -19.47 -24.51 7.47
CA ASP A 87 -19.30 -25.51 8.52
C ASP A 87 -17.86 -26.05 8.60
N ALA A 88 -17.63 -27.02 9.49
CA ALA A 88 -16.31 -27.62 9.67
C ALA A 88 -15.83 -28.42 8.44
N GLU A 89 -16.75 -29.04 7.70
CA GLU A 89 -16.44 -29.81 6.49
C GLU A 89 -15.98 -28.87 5.37
N TYR A 90 -16.65 -27.73 5.21
CA TYR A 90 -16.25 -26.67 4.28
C TYR A 90 -14.78 -26.27 4.50
N PHE A 91 -14.39 -25.94 5.74
CA PHE A 91 -13.00 -25.57 6.02
C PHE A 91 -12.00 -26.73 5.88
N THR A 92 -12.43 -27.97 6.13
CA THR A 92 -11.60 -29.16 5.93
C THR A 92 -11.31 -29.38 4.46
N SER A 93 -12.33 -29.30 3.60
CA SER A 93 -12.18 -29.40 2.14
C SER A 93 -11.26 -28.33 1.56
N LEU A 94 -11.32 -27.09 2.06
CA LEU A 94 -10.42 -26.00 1.65
C LEU A 94 -8.96 -26.29 2.02
N ARG A 95 -8.71 -26.78 3.23
CA ARG A 95 -7.34 -27.12 3.68
C ARG A 95 -6.77 -28.29 2.89
N ASP A 96 -7.57 -29.31 2.65
CA ASP A 96 -7.17 -30.47 1.86
C ASP A 96 -6.83 -30.07 0.41
N GLY A 97 -7.60 -29.15 -0.17
CA GLY A 97 -7.33 -28.57 -1.49
C GLY A 97 -5.98 -27.85 -1.56
N VAL A 98 -5.65 -27.02 -0.57
CA VAL A 98 -4.36 -26.30 -0.52
C VAL A 98 -3.19 -27.27 -0.24
N GLY A 99 -3.41 -28.30 0.58
CA GLY A 99 -2.41 -29.34 0.88
C GLY A 99 -2.07 -30.22 -0.33
N GLY A 100 -3.04 -30.52 -1.19
CA GLY A 100 -2.85 -31.28 -2.42
C GLY A 100 -2.08 -30.52 -3.51
N GLN A 101 -2.16 -29.18 -3.52
CA GLN A 101 -1.54 -28.33 -4.55
C GLN A 101 -0.02 -28.16 -4.40
N ARG A 102 0.54 -28.54 -3.24
CA ARG A 102 1.98 -28.39 -2.92
C ARG A 102 2.84 -29.59 -3.31
N ARG A 103 2.25 -30.58 -3.99
CA ARG A 103 2.93 -31.74 -4.59
C ARG A 103 2.78 -31.72 -6.11
N LYS A 104 3.54 -30.86 -6.78
CA LYS A 104 3.87 -30.98 -8.21
C LYS A 104 5.21 -30.33 -8.48
#